data_AF-A0A963WCF5-F1
#
_entry.id   AF-A0A963WCF5-F1
#
_cell.length_a   1.000
_cell.length_b   1.000
_cell.length_c   1.000
_cell.angle_alpha   90.00
_cell.angle_beta   90.00
_cell.angle_gamma   90.00
#
_symmetry.space_group_name_H-M   'P 1'
#
loop_
_entity.id
_entity.type
_entity.pdbx_description
1 polymer ?
#
loop_
_entity_poly.entity_id
_entity_poly.type
_entity_poly.pdbx_seq_one_letter_code
_entity_poly.pdbx_strand_id
1 'polypeptide(L)'
;DDPLTIPLLAPGVDVISWRMGKPELDGFGLERVAGEEYLCHGFQQLLPAAELGLVGRHNIANALAALALGYAADLPLDSMIATLRQFRGLPHRCQQVAEIAGVRYINDSKGTNIGATIAALEGVGADRNILLIAGGQGKGADFSQLQPAVAAHCKQVIVLGEDAPALRAALQASAPVSPACSMADAVAQAAELARPGDCVLLSPACASFDMFSGYVQRGEMFCRAVEQLREGGV
;
A
#
# COMPACT_ATOMS: atom_id res chain seq x y z
N ASP A 1 20.46 -3.65 -5.45
CA ASP A 1 20.75 -3.14 -6.82
C ASP A 1 21.37 -1.75 -6.85
N ASP A 2 21.25 -0.94 -5.79
CA ASP A 2 21.97 0.33 -5.69
C ASP A 2 23.34 0.13 -5.01
N PRO A 3 24.48 0.31 -5.71
CA PRO A 3 25.82 0.17 -5.11
C PRO A 3 26.07 1.10 -3.93
N LEU A 4 25.36 2.22 -3.84
CA LEU A 4 25.47 3.19 -2.75
C LEU A 4 24.80 2.70 -1.45
N THR A 5 24.02 1.63 -1.51
CA THR A 5 23.38 1.02 -0.33
C THR A 5 24.25 -0.06 0.31
N ILE A 6 25.42 -0.36 -0.28
CA ILE A 6 26.36 -1.35 0.26
C ILE A 6 27.17 -0.67 1.38
N PRO A 7 27.04 -1.11 2.64
CA PRO A 7 27.80 -0.52 3.73
C PRO A 7 29.30 -0.81 3.57
N LEU A 8 30.13 0.11 4.05
CA LEU A 8 31.55 -0.17 4.28
C LEU A 8 31.66 -1.10 5.48
N LEU A 9 31.97 -2.36 5.22
CA LEU A 9 32.01 -3.39 6.24
C LEU A 9 33.45 -3.70 6.62
N ALA A 10 33.64 -3.96 7.92
CA ALA A 10 34.90 -4.50 8.42
C ALA A 10 35.12 -5.92 7.85
N PRO A 11 36.37 -6.36 7.68
CA PRO A 11 36.68 -7.73 7.31
C PRO A 11 36.04 -8.73 8.30
N GLY A 12 35.41 -9.78 7.78
CA GLY A 12 34.84 -10.87 8.59
C GLY A 12 33.41 -10.64 9.11
N VAL A 13 32.72 -9.60 8.64
CA VAL A 13 31.28 -9.46 8.86
C VAL A 13 30.54 -10.27 7.79
N ASP A 14 29.71 -11.23 8.23
CA ASP A 14 28.84 -11.98 7.33
C ASP A 14 27.72 -11.08 6.81
N VAL A 15 27.47 -11.14 5.50
CA VAL A 15 26.51 -10.27 4.82
C VAL A 15 25.49 -11.11 4.08
N ILE A 16 24.25 -11.01 4.50
CA ILE A 16 23.12 -11.60 3.80
C ILE A 16 22.47 -10.50 2.96
N SER A 17 22.61 -10.61 1.64
CA SER A 17 22.07 -9.64 0.69
C SER A 17 20.71 -10.07 0.17
N TRP A 18 19.91 -9.12 -0.33
CA TRP A 18 18.72 -9.42 -1.11
C TRP A 18 18.61 -8.50 -2.33
N ARG A 19 17.93 -8.96 -3.39
CA ARG A 19 17.70 -8.15 -4.60
C ARG A 19 16.50 -8.61 -5.41
N MET A 20 16.00 -7.73 -6.29
CA MET A 20 14.87 -8.01 -7.19
C MET A 20 15.31 -8.69 -8.49
N GLY A 21 16.30 -9.56 -8.40
CA GLY A 21 16.92 -10.30 -9.49
C GLY A 21 17.68 -11.53 -8.97
N LYS A 22 18.47 -12.19 -9.82
CA LYS A 22 19.12 -13.46 -9.47
C LYS A 22 20.01 -13.31 -8.22
N PRO A 23 19.84 -14.14 -7.18
CA PRO A 23 20.61 -14.03 -5.95
C PRO A 23 22.11 -14.29 -6.15
N GLU A 24 22.91 -13.77 -5.22
CA GLU A 24 24.28 -14.23 -4.98
C GLU A 24 24.28 -15.54 -4.18
N LEU A 25 25.45 -16.17 -4.04
CA LEU A 25 25.59 -17.53 -3.50
C LEU A 25 24.93 -17.74 -2.12
N ASP A 26 24.91 -16.70 -1.28
CA ASP A 26 24.30 -16.70 0.06
C ASP A 26 23.24 -15.58 0.21
N GLY A 27 22.78 -15.04 -0.92
CA GLY A 27 21.80 -13.95 -0.96
C GLY A 27 20.40 -14.45 -1.29
N PHE A 28 19.42 -13.59 -1.03
CA PHE A 28 18.04 -13.78 -1.44
C PHE A 28 17.74 -13.06 -2.75
N GLY A 29 16.93 -13.67 -3.60
CA GLY A 29 16.61 -13.06 -4.88
C GLY A 29 15.51 -13.76 -5.64
N LEU A 30 15.39 -13.41 -6.91
CA LEU A 30 14.41 -13.94 -7.85
C LEU A 30 15.10 -14.69 -8.99
N GLU A 31 14.60 -15.88 -9.30
CA GLU A 31 14.99 -16.62 -10.49
C GLU A 31 13.75 -17.10 -11.25
N ARG A 32 13.82 -17.05 -12.58
CA ARG A 32 12.74 -17.56 -13.43
C ARG A 32 13.11 -18.95 -13.94
N VAL A 33 12.27 -19.94 -13.62
CA VAL A 33 12.47 -21.36 -13.90
C VAL A 33 11.24 -21.86 -14.63
N ALA A 34 11.42 -22.40 -15.83
CA ALA A 34 10.33 -22.89 -16.68
C ALA A 34 9.17 -21.88 -16.89
N GLY A 35 9.46 -20.57 -16.85
CA GLY A 35 8.46 -19.50 -17.03
C GLY A 35 7.85 -18.98 -15.73
N GLU A 36 8.06 -19.65 -14.60
CA GLU A 36 7.59 -19.22 -13.28
C GLU A 36 8.71 -18.51 -12.50
N GLU A 37 8.38 -17.46 -11.76
CA GLU A 37 9.33 -16.71 -10.93
C GLU A 37 9.31 -17.26 -9.50
N TYR A 38 10.49 -17.52 -8.94
CA TYR A 38 10.68 -18.07 -7.60
C TYR A 38 11.47 -17.10 -6.73
N LEU A 39 11.13 -17.05 -5.44
CA LEU A 39 12.03 -16.55 -4.40
C LEU A 39 13.07 -17.64 -4.12
N CYS A 40 14.34 -17.26 -4.11
CA CYS A 40 15.47 -18.17 -3.96
C CYS A 40 16.42 -17.69 -2.85
N HIS A 41 17.16 -18.63 -2.27
CA HIS A 41 18.37 -18.39 -1.47
C HIS A 41 19.53 -19.11 -2.13
N GLY A 42 20.51 -18.37 -2.65
CA GLY A 42 21.53 -18.92 -3.53
C GLY A 42 20.91 -19.69 -4.70
N PHE A 43 21.23 -20.98 -4.82
CA PHE A 43 20.68 -21.87 -5.86
C PHE A 43 19.40 -22.59 -5.44
N GLN A 44 18.96 -22.45 -4.19
CA GLN A 44 17.78 -23.12 -3.68
C GLN A 44 16.52 -22.32 -4.00
N GLN A 45 15.58 -22.95 -4.70
CA GLN A 45 14.23 -22.42 -4.91
C GLN A 45 13.41 -22.63 -3.63
N LEU A 46 12.85 -21.55 -3.09
CA LEU A 46 12.15 -21.58 -1.81
C LEU A 46 10.62 -21.55 -1.98
N LEU A 47 10.14 -20.62 -2.79
CA LEU A 47 8.70 -20.33 -2.92
C LEU A 47 8.40 -19.75 -4.31
N PRO A 48 7.46 -20.28 -5.09
CA PRO A 48 6.95 -19.59 -6.27
C PRO A 48 6.40 -18.23 -5.87
N ALA A 49 6.77 -17.16 -6.57
CA ALA A 49 6.31 -15.80 -6.27
C ALA A 49 4.77 -15.69 -6.35
N ALA A 50 4.12 -16.53 -7.17
CA ALA A 50 2.67 -16.62 -7.27
C ALA A 50 1.99 -17.24 -6.03
N GLU A 51 2.71 -18.00 -5.21
CA GLU A 51 2.21 -18.56 -3.95
C GLU A 51 2.33 -17.59 -2.76
N LEU A 52 2.90 -16.40 -2.98
CA LEU A 52 3.02 -15.40 -1.93
C LEU A 52 1.63 -14.95 -1.49
N GLY A 53 1.40 -14.93 -0.17
CA GLY A 53 0.11 -14.51 0.38
C GLY A 53 -0.26 -13.04 0.11
N LEU A 54 0.74 -12.25 -0.29
CA LEU A 54 0.61 -10.85 -0.69
C LEU A 54 0.86 -10.69 -2.20
N VAL A 55 0.00 -9.90 -2.85
CA VAL A 55 0.10 -9.60 -4.29
C VAL A 55 0.94 -8.33 -4.51
N GLY A 56 1.67 -8.27 -5.63
CA GLY A 56 2.36 -7.07 -6.11
C GLY A 56 3.89 -7.12 -5.99
N ARG A 57 4.58 -6.48 -6.96
CA ARG A 57 6.05 -6.53 -7.09
C ARG A 57 6.79 -5.97 -5.87
N HIS A 58 6.26 -4.93 -5.23
CA HIS A 58 6.83 -4.38 -4.01
C HIS A 58 6.73 -5.33 -2.81
N ASN A 59 5.71 -6.21 -2.77
CA ASN A 59 5.59 -7.21 -1.70
C ASN A 59 6.55 -8.37 -1.87
N ILE A 60 6.94 -8.69 -3.11
CA ILE A 60 8.06 -9.59 -3.38
C ILE A 60 9.36 -9.00 -2.81
N ALA A 61 9.62 -7.71 -3.05
CA ALA A 61 10.78 -7.02 -2.48
C ALA A 61 10.78 -7.07 -0.94
N ASN A 62 9.64 -6.79 -0.32
CA ASN A 62 9.49 -6.89 1.14
C ASN A 62 9.69 -8.32 1.65
N ALA A 63 9.21 -9.33 0.93
CA ALA A 63 9.38 -10.73 1.30
C ALA A 63 10.86 -11.14 1.25
N LEU A 64 11.59 -10.76 0.21
CA LEU A 64 13.03 -11.02 0.09
C LEU A 64 13.85 -10.32 1.18
N ALA A 65 13.51 -9.06 1.48
CA ALA A 65 14.11 -8.33 2.60
C ALA A 65 13.83 -9.00 3.95
N ALA A 66 12.58 -9.43 4.18
CA ALA A 66 12.18 -10.12 5.41
C ALA A 66 12.88 -11.48 5.57
N LEU A 67 13.04 -12.24 4.47
CA LEU A 67 13.78 -13.50 4.47
C LEU A 67 15.25 -13.28 4.80
N ALA A 68 15.90 -12.29 4.19
CA ALA A 68 17.29 -11.95 4.49
C ALA A 68 17.50 -11.57 5.95
N LEU A 69 16.63 -10.71 6.50
CA LEU A 69 16.67 -10.31 7.90
C LEU A 69 16.40 -11.46 8.87
N GLY A 70 15.39 -12.28 8.57
CA GLY A 70 15.03 -13.41 9.42
C GLY A 70 16.09 -14.52 9.40
N TYR A 71 16.69 -14.77 8.23
CA TYR A 71 17.81 -15.71 8.10
C TYR A 71 19.04 -15.22 8.86
N ALA A 72 19.35 -13.92 8.80
CA ALA A 72 20.42 -13.31 9.60
C ALA A 72 20.18 -13.37 11.11
N ALA A 73 18.93 -13.54 11.52
CA ALA A 73 18.52 -13.70 12.92
C ALA A 73 18.32 -15.19 13.31
N ASP A 74 18.84 -16.13 12.51
CA ASP A 74 18.76 -17.57 12.71
C ASP A 74 17.32 -18.13 12.80
N LEU A 75 16.36 -17.47 12.13
CA LEU A 75 15.00 -17.98 12.04
C LEU A 75 14.91 -19.17 11.06
N PRO A 76 14.16 -20.24 11.38
CA PRO A 76 14.02 -21.38 10.49
C PRO A 76 13.38 -20.98 9.15
N LEU A 77 14.06 -21.31 8.05
CA LEU A 77 13.63 -20.93 6.70
C LEU A 77 12.26 -21.49 6.33
N ASP A 78 11.97 -22.73 6.70
CA ASP A 78 10.67 -23.37 6.47
C ASP A 78 9.52 -22.62 7.16
N SER A 79 9.74 -22.16 8.40
CA SER A 79 8.76 -21.37 9.14
C SER A 79 8.51 -20.00 8.48
N MET A 80 9.57 -19.36 7.99
CA MET A 80 9.44 -18.09 7.25
C MET A 80 8.68 -18.27 5.94
N ILE A 81 9.00 -19.31 5.15
CA ILE A 81 8.28 -19.63 3.90
C ILE A 81 6.81 -19.93 4.16
N ALA A 82 6.50 -20.75 5.18
CA ALA A 82 5.12 -21.03 5.58
C ALA A 82 4.37 -19.75 5.95
N THR A 83 5.02 -18.84 6.67
CA THR A 83 4.47 -17.53 7.03
C THR A 83 4.20 -16.68 5.80
N LEU A 84 5.14 -16.62 4.83
CA LEU A 84 4.97 -15.86 3.59
C LEU A 84 3.77 -16.35 2.75
N ARG A 85 3.48 -17.65 2.76
CA ARG A 85 2.27 -18.21 2.10
C ARG A 85 0.97 -17.78 2.79
N GLN A 86 0.99 -17.59 4.11
CA GLN A 86 -0.22 -17.35 4.92
C GLN A 86 -0.45 -15.88 5.26
N PHE A 87 0.60 -15.06 5.24
CA PHE A 87 0.51 -13.65 5.59
C PHE A 87 -0.36 -12.91 4.57
N ARG A 88 -1.46 -12.30 5.04
CA ARG A 88 -2.42 -11.54 4.23
C ARG A 88 -2.22 -10.03 4.35
N GLY A 89 -1.10 -9.60 4.92
CA GLY A 89 -0.81 -8.20 5.17
C GLY A 89 -1.18 -7.77 6.58
N LEU A 90 -1.07 -6.46 6.81
CA LEU A 90 -1.43 -5.86 8.09
C LEU A 90 -2.80 -5.21 7.96
N PRO A 91 -3.60 -5.19 9.04
CA PRO A 91 -4.76 -4.31 9.11
C PRO A 91 -4.38 -2.88 8.69
N HIS A 92 -5.28 -2.21 7.98
CA HIS A 92 -5.09 -0.84 7.48
C HIS A 92 -3.96 -0.66 6.45
N ARG A 93 -3.51 -1.73 5.79
CA ARG A 93 -2.61 -1.69 4.63
C ARG A 93 -3.30 -2.33 3.41
N CYS A 94 -3.88 -1.51 2.56
CA CYS A 94 -4.71 -1.93 1.41
C CYS A 94 -5.74 -3.03 1.77
N GLN A 95 -6.33 -2.95 2.96
CA GLN A 95 -7.30 -3.93 3.44
C GLN A 95 -8.66 -3.69 2.80
N GLN A 96 -9.20 -4.64 2.03
CA GLN A 96 -10.59 -4.57 1.60
C GLN A 96 -11.51 -4.79 2.81
N VAL A 97 -12.32 -3.79 3.15
CA VAL A 97 -13.21 -3.81 4.33
C VAL A 97 -14.64 -4.17 3.98
N ALA A 98 -15.07 -3.87 2.75
CA ALA A 98 -16.39 -4.22 2.25
C ALA A 98 -16.43 -4.23 0.72
N GLU A 99 -17.46 -4.87 0.19
CA GLU A 99 -17.95 -4.65 -1.17
C GLU A 99 -19.46 -4.36 -1.08
N ILE A 100 -19.89 -3.23 -1.62
CA ILE A 100 -21.27 -2.74 -1.52
C ILE A 100 -21.71 -2.32 -2.91
N ALA A 101 -22.80 -2.90 -3.43
CA ALA A 101 -23.31 -2.62 -4.77
C ALA A 101 -22.24 -2.71 -5.89
N GLY A 102 -21.29 -3.66 -5.76
CA GLY A 102 -20.18 -3.84 -6.71
C GLY A 102 -19.05 -2.81 -6.58
N VAL A 103 -19.04 -2.00 -5.53
CA VAL A 103 -17.96 -1.04 -5.20
C VAL A 103 -17.10 -1.61 -4.09
N ARG A 104 -15.78 -1.65 -4.29
CA ARG A 104 -14.83 -2.09 -3.26
C ARG A 104 -14.45 -0.94 -2.35
N TYR A 105 -14.34 -1.20 -1.05
CA TYR A 105 -13.89 -0.23 -0.06
C TYR A 105 -12.58 -0.72 0.55
N ILE A 106 -11.52 0.07 0.42
CA ILE A 106 -10.16 -0.31 0.82
C ILE A 106 -9.61 0.68 1.84
N ASN A 107 -9.18 0.14 2.99
CA ASN A 107 -8.54 0.87 4.06
C ASN A 107 -7.01 0.75 3.96
N ASP A 108 -6.36 1.83 3.53
CA ASP A 108 -4.91 2.02 3.56
C ASP A 108 -4.55 3.22 4.46
N SER A 109 -5.20 3.35 5.63
CA SER A 109 -4.94 4.47 6.56
C SER A 109 -3.46 4.58 7.00
N LYS A 110 -2.70 3.48 6.92
CA LYS A 110 -1.25 3.46 7.18
C LYS A 110 -0.42 4.12 6.06
N GLY A 111 -1.01 4.45 4.91
CA GLY A 111 -0.41 5.22 3.83
C GLY A 111 -0.17 6.69 4.20
N THR A 112 0.63 6.94 5.24
CA THR A 112 0.85 8.26 5.83
C THR A 112 1.88 9.13 5.08
N ASN A 113 2.25 8.75 3.86
CA ASN A 113 3.19 9.49 3.02
C ASN A 113 2.82 9.34 1.54
N ILE A 114 3.39 10.22 0.70
CA ILE A 114 3.14 10.27 -0.74
C ILE A 114 3.44 8.93 -1.41
N GLY A 115 4.62 8.36 -1.18
CA GLY A 115 5.06 7.12 -1.84
C GLY A 115 4.15 5.93 -1.54
N ALA A 116 3.63 5.82 -0.31
CA ALA A 116 2.66 4.79 0.06
C ALA A 116 1.34 4.96 -0.71
N THR A 117 0.88 6.20 -0.88
CA THR A 117 -0.35 6.48 -1.64
C THR A 117 -0.18 6.23 -3.12
N ILE A 118 0.97 6.56 -3.70
CA ILE A 118 1.30 6.19 -5.09
C ILE A 118 1.24 4.67 -5.26
N ALA A 119 1.90 3.92 -4.39
CA ALA A 119 1.90 2.46 -4.45
C ALA A 119 0.50 1.85 -4.29
N ALA A 120 -0.36 2.45 -3.45
CA ALA A 120 -1.74 2.02 -3.29
C ALA A 120 -2.57 2.31 -4.56
N LEU A 121 -2.43 3.48 -5.17
CA LEU A 121 -3.12 3.84 -6.42
C LEU A 121 -2.71 2.91 -7.58
N GLU A 122 -1.41 2.66 -7.74
CA GLU A 122 -0.88 1.76 -8.77
C GLU A 122 -1.24 0.29 -8.52
N GLY A 123 -1.35 -0.12 -7.24
CA GLY A 123 -1.66 -1.50 -6.87
C GLY A 123 -3.14 -1.84 -6.95
N VAL A 124 -4.03 -0.87 -6.73
CA VAL A 124 -5.49 -1.07 -6.71
C VAL A 124 -6.14 -0.67 -8.03
N GLY A 125 -5.58 0.33 -8.71
CA GLY A 125 -6.12 0.91 -9.94
C GLY A 125 -5.92 -0.02 -11.12
N ALA A 126 -7.00 -0.31 -11.84
CA ALA A 126 -6.95 -0.94 -13.15
C ALA A 126 -7.06 0.12 -14.27
N ASP A 127 -7.94 1.10 -14.07
CA ASP A 127 -8.21 2.25 -14.94
C ASP A 127 -8.48 3.49 -14.05
N ARG A 128 -9.18 4.51 -14.56
CA ARG A 128 -9.69 5.65 -13.75
C ARG A 128 -10.95 5.28 -12.95
N ASN A 129 -10.84 4.34 -12.02
CA ASN A 129 -11.96 3.82 -11.22
C ASN A 129 -11.83 4.06 -9.71
N ILE A 130 -10.85 4.86 -9.27
CA ILE A 130 -10.62 5.12 -7.84
C ILE A 130 -11.30 6.42 -7.39
N LEU A 131 -12.02 6.36 -6.28
CA LEU A 131 -12.42 7.50 -5.47
C LEU A 131 -11.50 7.55 -4.25
N LEU A 132 -10.51 8.44 -4.30
CA LEU A 132 -9.46 8.55 -3.30
C LEU A 132 -9.92 9.46 -2.15
N ILE A 133 -9.86 8.97 -0.92
CA ILE A 133 -9.99 9.78 0.29
C ILE A 133 -8.59 10.06 0.84
N ALA A 134 -8.18 11.33 0.83
CA ALA A 134 -6.83 11.76 1.20
C ALA A 134 -6.79 12.96 2.15
N GLY A 135 -5.71 13.10 2.91
CA GLY A 135 -5.47 14.27 3.76
C GLY A 135 -5.25 13.98 5.23
N GLY A 136 -5.08 15.06 5.99
CA GLY A 136 -4.48 15.10 7.32
C GLY A 136 -3.34 16.11 7.36
N GLN A 137 -2.30 15.81 8.14
CA GLN A 137 -1.08 16.64 8.25
C GLN A 137 0.07 16.10 7.39
N GLY A 138 0.40 16.80 6.31
CA GLY A 138 1.42 16.47 5.31
C GLY A 138 2.83 16.91 5.68
N LYS A 139 3.02 17.75 6.71
CA LYS A 139 4.33 18.14 7.25
C LYS A 139 5.30 18.71 6.19
N GLY A 140 4.78 19.51 5.26
CA GLY A 140 5.57 20.13 4.19
C GLY A 140 5.88 19.22 3.00
N ALA A 141 5.15 18.09 2.87
CA ALA A 141 5.26 17.23 1.70
C ALA A 141 4.81 17.94 0.41
N ASP A 142 5.51 17.63 -0.69
CA ASP A 142 5.17 18.13 -2.02
C ASP A 142 4.11 17.25 -2.69
N PHE A 143 2.83 17.59 -2.51
CA PHE A 143 1.72 16.82 -3.07
C PHE A 143 1.68 16.79 -4.61
N SER A 144 2.46 17.61 -5.32
CA SER A 144 2.54 17.55 -6.78
C SER A 144 3.03 16.18 -7.29
N GLN A 145 3.80 15.47 -6.47
CA GLN A 145 4.28 14.12 -6.75
C GLN A 145 3.15 13.08 -6.92
N LEU A 146 1.95 13.34 -6.39
CA LEU A 146 0.78 12.47 -6.56
C LEU A 146 0.10 12.65 -7.93
N GLN A 147 0.37 13.75 -8.65
CA GLN A 147 -0.35 14.11 -9.88
C GLN A 147 -0.37 13.00 -10.94
N PRO A 148 0.76 12.32 -11.26
CA PRO A 148 0.74 11.28 -12.30
C PRO A 148 -0.17 10.11 -11.93
N ALA A 149 -0.06 9.61 -10.69
CA ALA A 149 -0.87 8.50 -10.21
C ALA A 149 -2.35 8.87 -10.11
N VAL A 150 -2.66 10.08 -9.62
CA VAL A 150 -4.03 10.60 -9.53
C VAL A 150 -4.64 10.77 -10.91
N ALA A 151 -3.90 11.31 -11.88
CA ALA A 151 -4.41 11.45 -13.25
C ALA A 151 -4.69 10.08 -13.91
N ALA A 152 -3.84 9.10 -13.66
CA ALA A 152 -3.97 7.76 -14.22
C ALA A 152 -5.11 6.94 -13.61
N HIS A 153 -5.37 7.06 -12.30
CA HIS A 153 -6.23 6.11 -11.58
C HIS A 153 -7.45 6.72 -10.90
N CYS A 154 -7.43 8.02 -10.58
CA CYS A 154 -8.52 8.64 -9.81
C CYS A 154 -9.62 9.22 -10.72
N LYS A 155 -10.85 8.81 -10.43
CA LYS A 155 -12.10 9.40 -10.90
C LYS A 155 -12.47 10.64 -10.08
N GLN A 156 -12.24 10.60 -8.77
CA GLN A 156 -12.51 11.67 -7.81
C GLN A 156 -11.45 11.63 -6.70
N VAL A 157 -11.08 12.80 -6.18
CA VAL A 157 -10.33 12.92 -4.92
C VAL A 157 -11.18 13.67 -3.90
N ILE A 158 -11.30 13.11 -2.71
CA ILE A 158 -12.02 13.68 -1.58
C ILE A 158 -10.98 14.00 -0.51
N VAL A 159 -10.84 15.28 -0.19
CA VAL A 159 -9.79 15.77 0.72
C VAL A 159 -10.37 16.17 2.08
N LEU A 160 -9.68 15.82 3.16
CA LEU A 160 -10.06 16.19 4.53
C LEU A 160 -8.83 16.52 5.39
N GLY A 161 -9.05 17.22 6.50
CA GLY A 161 -7.99 17.57 7.46
C GLY A 161 -7.23 18.84 7.13
N GLU A 162 -6.17 19.09 7.90
CA GLU A 162 -5.39 20.34 7.91
C GLU A 162 -4.90 20.75 6.50
N ASP A 163 -4.29 19.82 5.77
CA ASP A 163 -3.72 20.09 4.44
C ASP A 163 -4.67 19.83 3.27
N ALA A 164 -5.98 19.69 3.52
CA ALA A 164 -6.97 19.55 2.46
C ALA A 164 -6.90 20.67 1.39
N PRO A 165 -6.73 21.96 1.74
CA PRO A 165 -6.55 23.02 0.73
C PRO A 165 -5.30 22.85 -0.12
N ALA A 166 -4.18 22.40 0.48
CA ALA A 166 -2.92 22.19 -0.22
C ALA A 166 -3.02 21.00 -1.20
N LEU A 167 -3.62 19.89 -0.77
CA LEU A 167 -3.92 18.75 -1.63
C LEU A 167 -4.82 19.15 -2.80
N ARG A 168 -5.88 19.91 -2.53
CA ARG A 168 -6.77 20.41 -3.59
C ARG A 168 -6.02 21.26 -4.61
N ALA A 169 -5.22 22.22 -4.15
CA ALA A 169 -4.43 23.08 -5.03
C ALA A 169 -3.48 22.27 -5.92
N ALA A 170 -2.83 21.24 -5.37
CA ALA A 170 -1.91 20.38 -6.08
C ALA A 170 -2.60 19.42 -7.08
N LEU A 171 -3.80 18.92 -6.77
CA LEU A 171 -4.41 17.79 -7.50
C LEU A 171 -5.59 18.16 -8.41
N GLN A 172 -6.16 19.35 -8.28
CA GLN A 172 -7.34 19.77 -9.06
C GLN A 172 -7.14 19.79 -10.58
N ALA A 173 -5.88 19.85 -11.05
CA ALA A 173 -5.55 19.72 -12.47
C ALA A 173 -5.54 18.25 -12.96
N SER A 174 -5.38 17.29 -12.06
CA SER A 174 -5.25 15.86 -12.36
C SER A 174 -6.59 15.11 -12.28
N ALA A 175 -7.44 15.48 -11.33
CA ALA A 175 -8.78 14.91 -11.15
C ALA A 175 -9.70 15.91 -10.43
N PRO A 176 -11.04 15.75 -10.52
CA PRO A 176 -11.96 16.53 -9.71
C PRO A 176 -11.69 16.31 -8.20
N VAL A 177 -11.71 17.40 -7.43
CA VAL A 177 -11.43 17.38 -5.99
C VAL A 177 -12.56 18.02 -5.19
N SER A 178 -13.08 17.32 -4.19
CA SER A 178 -14.08 17.84 -3.24
C SER A 178 -13.55 17.80 -1.80
N PRO A 179 -13.83 18.83 -0.97
CA PRO A 179 -13.53 18.77 0.44
C PRO A 179 -14.60 17.98 1.21
N ALA A 180 -14.19 17.30 2.29
CA ALA A 180 -15.08 16.66 3.24
C ALA A 180 -14.77 17.14 4.68
N CYS A 181 -15.81 17.27 5.49
CA CYS A 181 -15.72 17.77 6.86
C CYS A 181 -15.43 16.67 7.89
N SER A 182 -15.63 15.40 7.52
CA SER A 182 -15.37 14.24 8.38
C SER A 182 -15.11 12.99 7.57
N MET A 183 -14.64 11.91 8.21
CA MET A 183 -14.51 10.60 7.54
C MET A 183 -15.86 10.06 7.07
N ALA A 184 -16.93 10.24 7.84
CA ALA A 184 -18.26 9.79 7.46
C ALA A 184 -18.80 10.55 6.23
N ASP A 185 -18.60 11.88 6.20
CA ASP A 185 -18.93 12.72 5.05
C ASP A 185 -18.11 12.31 3.81
N ALA A 186 -16.80 12.08 3.97
CA ALA A 186 -15.95 11.63 2.86
C ALA A 186 -16.41 10.28 2.28
N VAL A 187 -16.77 9.32 3.13
CA VAL A 187 -17.27 8.00 2.72
C VAL A 187 -18.65 8.12 2.05
N ALA A 188 -19.54 8.97 2.55
CA ALA A 188 -20.85 9.22 1.95
C ALA A 188 -20.73 9.86 0.55
N GLN A 189 -19.91 10.91 0.40
CA GLN A 189 -19.63 11.53 -0.89
C GLN A 189 -19.03 10.53 -1.89
N ALA A 190 -18.11 9.67 -1.43
CA ALA A 190 -17.54 8.63 -2.28
C ALA A 190 -18.60 7.62 -2.74
N ALA A 191 -19.47 7.17 -1.82
CA ALA A 191 -20.52 6.21 -2.14
C ALA A 191 -21.54 6.76 -3.15
N GLU A 192 -21.89 8.05 -3.07
CA GLU A 192 -22.82 8.70 -4.00
C GLU A 192 -22.26 8.78 -5.43
N LEU A 193 -20.95 8.98 -5.56
CA LEU A 193 -20.26 9.11 -6.86
C LEU A 193 -19.83 7.76 -7.47
N ALA A 194 -19.70 6.73 -6.63
CA ALA A 194 -19.22 5.41 -7.03
C ALA A 194 -20.24 4.65 -7.88
N ARG A 195 -19.72 3.82 -8.79
CA ARG A 195 -20.48 2.91 -9.64
C ARG A 195 -19.92 1.49 -9.52
N PRO A 196 -20.70 0.44 -9.84
CA PRO A 196 -20.18 -0.93 -9.84
C PRO A 196 -18.87 -1.03 -10.64
N GLY A 197 -17.84 -1.63 -10.04
CA GLY A 197 -16.47 -1.70 -10.57
C GLY A 197 -15.52 -0.61 -10.06
N ASP A 198 -16.04 0.45 -9.42
CA ASP A 198 -15.22 1.47 -8.76
C ASP A 198 -14.62 0.95 -7.43
N CYS A 199 -13.62 1.67 -6.95
CA CYS A 199 -12.99 1.45 -5.66
C CYS A 199 -12.93 2.74 -4.85
N VAL A 200 -13.47 2.75 -3.63
CA VAL A 200 -13.25 3.80 -2.64
C VAL A 200 -12.00 3.44 -1.83
N LEU A 201 -10.97 4.27 -1.93
CA LEU A 201 -9.67 4.02 -1.29
C LEU A 201 -9.39 5.11 -0.25
N LEU A 202 -9.28 4.72 1.02
CA LEU A 202 -8.63 5.58 2.03
C LEU A 202 -7.12 5.38 1.92
N SER A 203 -6.42 6.34 1.31
CA SER A 203 -4.95 6.38 1.28
C SER A 203 -4.48 7.83 1.48
N PRO A 204 -4.16 8.22 2.73
CA PRO A 204 -4.21 9.62 3.14
C PRO A 204 -3.06 10.50 2.65
N ALA A 205 -1.92 9.94 2.26
CA ALA A 205 -0.65 10.62 2.00
C ALA A 205 -0.10 11.49 3.17
N CYS A 206 -0.85 11.59 4.27
CA CYS A 206 -0.60 12.47 5.41
C CYS A 206 -0.70 11.71 6.74
N ALA A 207 -0.04 12.26 7.77
CA ALA A 207 -0.26 11.86 9.15
C ALA A 207 -1.69 12.21 9.59
N SER A 208 -2.18 11.57 10.66
CA SER A 208 -3.59 11.66 11.09
C SER A 208 -3.85 12.55 12.30
N PHE A 209 -2.79 13.12 12.90
CA PHE A 209 -2.83 13.68 14.26
C PHE A 209 -3.62 14.99 14.40
N ASP A 210 -4.01 15.59 13.27
CA ASP A 210 -4.86 16.76 13.20
C ASP A 210 -6.33 16.44 13.53
N MET A 211 -6.80 15.25 13.14
CA MET A 211 -8.21 14.84 13.30
C MET A 211 -8.38 13.59 14.18
N PHE A 212 -7.32 12.81 14.40
CA PHE A 212 -7.38 11.49 15.03
C PHE A 212 -6.18 11.26 15.98
N SER A 213 -6.33 10.36 16.94
CA SER A 213 -5.25 9.92 17.85
C SER A 213 -4.15 9.10 17.14
N GLY A 214 -4.40 8.64 15.92
CA GLY A 214 -3.46 7.88 15.11
C GLY A 214 -4.11 7.28 13.87
N TYR A 215 -3.28 6.70 12.99
CA TYR A 215 -3.76 6.09 11.75
C TYR A 215 -4.74 4.93 12.00
N VAL A 216 -4.61 4.25 13.14
CA VAL A 216 -5.52 3.18 13.57
C VAL A 216 -6.93 3.74 13.75
N GLN A 217 -7.10 4.80 14.56
CA GLN A 217 -8.40 5.44 14.76
C GLN A 217 -8.97 5.97 13.44
N ARG A 218 -8.15 6.60 12.59
CA ARG A 218 -8.59 7.04 11.25
C ARG A 218 -9.12 5.87 10.41
N GLY A 219 -8.41 4.74 10.44
CA GLY A 219 -8.80 3.52 9.72
C GLY A 219 -10.09 2.91 10.29
N GLU A 220 -10.24 2.86 11.61
CA GLU A 220 -11.47 2.40 12.28
C GLU A 220 -12.67 3.29 11.94
N MET A 221 -12.48 4.61 11.91
CA MET A 221 -13.54 5.55 11.53
C MET A 221 -14.00 5.35 10.08
N PHE A 222 -13.08 5.03 9.18
CA PHE A 222 -13.43 4.64 7.81
C PHE A 222 -14.22 3.33 7.77
N CYS A 223 -13.75 2.28 8.46
CA CYS A 223 -14.48 1.00 8.54
C CYS A 223 -15.91 1.20 9.06
N ARG A 224 -16.07 1.96 10.16
CA ARG A 224 -17.38 2.26 10.75
C ARG A 224 -18.29 3.01 9.78
N ALA A 225 -17.78 4.02 9.08
CA ALA A 225 -18.54 4.76 8.09
C ALA A 225 -18.99 3.86 6.92
N VAL A 226 -18.13 2.93 6.48
CA VAL A 226 -18.47 1.95 5.44
C VAL A 226 -19.51 0.93 5.94
N GLU A 227 -19.42 0.48 7.18
CA GLU A 227 -20.43 -0.40 7.80
C GLU A 227 -21.80 0.28 7.88
N GLN A 228 -21.85 1.56 8.24
CA GLN A 228 -23.11 2.33 8.28
C GLN A 228 -23.78 2.44 6.91
N LEU A 229 -23.02 2.51 5.81
CA LEU A 229 -23.58 2.46 4.46
C LEU A 229 -24.28 1.12 4.17
N ARG A 230 -23.80 0.01 4.73
CA ARG A 230 -24.43 -1.31 4.55
C ARG A 230 -25.75 -1.40 5.30
N GLU A 231 -25.82 -0.83 6.49
CA GLU A 231 -27.02 -0.87 7.34
C GLU A 231 -28.12 0.07 6.83
N GLY A 232 -27.75 1.22 6.24
CA GLY A 232 -28.70 2.18 5.66
C GLY A 232 -29.20 1.86 4.25
N GLY A 233 -28.69 0.78 3.62
CA GLY A 233 -29.03 0.36 2.25
C GLY A 233 -29.92 -0.89 2.15
N VAL A 234 -30.57 -1.30 3.25
CA VAL A 234 -31.55 -2.42 3.30
C VAL A 234 -32.97 -1.91 3.14
#